data_AF-A0A819MQA2-F1
#
_entry.id   AF-A0A819MQA2-F1
#
_cell.length_a   1.000
_cell.length_b   1.000
_cell.length_c   1.000
_cell.angle_alpha   90.00
_cell.angle_beta   90.00
_cell.angle_gamma   90.00
#
_symmetry.space_group_name_H-M   'P 1'
#
loop_
_entity.id
_entity.type
_entity.pdbx_description
1 polymer ?
#
loop_
_entity_poly.entity_id
_entity_poly.type
_entity_poly.pdbx_seq_one_letter_code
_entity_poly.pdbx_strand_id
1 'polypeptide(L)'
;MKVKWLKDNTPSTMNDHIQSSLNSKNPHIHILTLEINNTNNDRIQIERDGKSYFITIKKVPLNEQGSYTAKISTHKIQISSQFKIVACLGTFGATILSYSSMIQAISRFFIIILYKHRILLTFRIHWLMIIISWIISSIIASSLLISSVAYQYEDESRVCTLTRKNFLISFLSSIIIFIFPMITITILYGIIIWHIKQHKHINLGSTNASRAQRNTKVFKNIFIFTSILGIGGIPYLISTIVNRIVPIPWPLYSISFLFIACASAIGSLAILLTNEQTKEIFCAKLHCRQLIRTGQVRNKKLARINQIMPYYNKA
;
A
#
# COMPACT_ATOMS: atom_id res chain seq x y z
N MET A 1 5.28 -35.90 -5.74
CA MET A 1 4.90 -35.63 -7.15
C MET A 1 4.26 -36.91 -7.67
N LYS A 2 3.03 -36.85 -8.16
CA LYS A 2 2.35 -37.99 -8.80
C LYS A 2 2.38 -37.74 -10.31
N VAL A 3 2.76 -38.72 -11.10
CA VAL A 3 2.73 -38.63 -12.56
C VAL A 3 1.71 -39.64 -13.07
N LYS A 4 0.83 -39.22 -13.96
CA LYS A 4 -0.19 -40.06 -14.59
C LYS A 4 -0.05 -39.95 -16.10
N TRP A 5 -0.05 -41.09 -16.78
CA TRP A 5 -0.15 -41.14 -18.23
C TRP A 5 -1.62 -41.01 -18.66
N LEU A 6 -1.91 -40.11 -19.59
CA LEU A 6 -3.23 -39.93 -20.17
C LEU A 6 -3.18 -40.25 -21.66
N LYS A 7 -3.91 -41.30 -22.06
CA LYS A 7 -4.19 -41.59 -23.46
C LYS A 7 -5.61 -41.15 -23.76
N ASP A 8 -5.79 -40.28 -24.76
CA ASP A 8 -7.09 -39.69 -25.12
C ASP A 8 -7.85 -39.06 -23.93
N ASN A 9 -7.11 -38.40 -23.03
CA ASN A 9 -7.61 -37.80 -21.77
C ASN A 9 -8.12 -38.80 -20.71
N THR A 10 -7.91 -40.10 -20.89
CA THR A 10 -8.25 -41.13 -19.89
C THR A 10 -7.00 -41.70 -19.20
N PRO A 11 -7.05 -42.01 -17.89
CA PRO A 11 -5.92 -42.62 -17.18
C PRO A 11 -5.58 -43.97 -17.81
N SER A 12 -4.36 -44.11 -18.31
CA SER A 12 -3.86 -45.41 -18.78
C SER A 12 -3.44 -46.26 -17.58
N THR A 13 -3.75 -47.55 -17.60
CA THR A 13 -3.30 -48.52 -16.59
C THR A 13 -1.82 -48.89 -16.73
N MET A 14 -1.17 -48.50 -17.84
CA MET A 14 0.28 -48.67 -18.05
C MET A 14 1.07 -47.58 -17.31
N ASN A 15 1.30 -47.78 -16.01
CA ASN A 15 2.26 -46.96 -15.25
C ASN A 15 3.72 -47.47 -15.39
N ASP A 16 3.94 -48.63 -16.03
CA ASP A 16 5.24 -49.30 -16.05
C ASP A 16 6.31 -48.59 -16.90
N HIS A 17 5.90 -47.63 -17.74
CA HIS A 17 6.80 -46.89 -18.66
C HIS A 17 7.33 -45.57 -18.09
N ILE A 18 7.05 -45.24 -16.82
CA ILE A 18 7.48 -43.98 -16.19
C ILE A 18 8.42 -44.28 -15.04
N GLN A 19 9.73 -44.07 -15.25
CA GLN A 19 10.70 -44.06 -14.17
C GLN A 19 10.98 -42.62 -13.72
N SER A 20 10.65 -42.30 -12.48
CA SER A 20 11.06 -41.04 -11.86
C SER A 20 12.36 -41.24 -11.09
N SER A 21 13.38 -40.44 -11.40
CA SER A 21 14.60 -40.38 -10.61
C SER A 21 14.88 -38.96 -10.13
N LEU A 22 15.50 -38.83 -8.96
CA LEU A 22 16.01 -37.56 -8.46
C LEU A 22 17.39 -37.32 -9.05
N ASN A 23 17.65 -36.10 -9.54
CA ASN A 23 18.97 -35.75 -10.01
C ASN A 23 19.95 -35.69 -8.81
N SER A 24 20.98 -36.54 -8.83
CA SER A 24 21.97 -36.65 -7.76
C SER A 24 22.77 -35.36 -7.52
N LYS A 25 22.91 -34.50 -8.53
CA LYS A 25 23.62 -33.21 -8.42
C LYS A 25 22.72 -32.06 -7.98
N ASN A 26 21.40 -32.17 -8.13
CA ASN A 26 20.46 -31.13 -7.71
C ASN A 26 19.11 -31.75 -7.31
N PRO A 27 18.83 -31.92 -6.00
CA PRO A 27 17.65 -32.62 -5.51
C PRO A 27 16.33 -31.89 -5.84
N HIS A 28 16.38 -30.65 -6.34
CA HIS A 28 15.18 -29.94 -6.81
C HIS A 28 14.78 -30.29 -8.25
N ILE A 29 15.61 -31.02 -8.98
CA ILE A 29 15.33 -31.47 -10.35
C ILE A 29 14.85 -32.92 -10.31
N HIS A 30 13.58 -33.12 -10.71
CA HIS A 30 13.05 -34.45 -10.97
C HIS A 30 13.28 -34.79 -12.45
N ILE A 31 13.93 -35.92 -12.69
CA ILE A 31 14.12 -36.48 -14.03
C ILE A 31 13.02 -37.51 -14.23
N LEU A 32 12.21 -37.31 -15.28
CA LEU A 32 11.23 -38.29 -15.71
C LEU A 32 11.76 -38.92 -16.98
N THR A 33 12.06 -40.21 -16.91
CA THR A 33 12.40 -41.02 -18.09
C THR A 33 11.13 -41.68 -18.57
N LEU A 34 10.85 -41.49 -19.86
CA LEU A 34 9.64 -41.96 -20.51
C LEU A 34 10.05 -42.82 -21.68
N GLU A 35 9.58 -44.06 -21.69
CA GLU A 35 9.75 -44.94 -22.83
C GLU A 35 8.52 -44.80 -23.73
N ILE A 36 8.70 -44.17 -24.89
CA ILE A 36 7.59 -43.81 -25.79
C ILE A 36 7.60 -44.77 -26.98
N ASN A 37 6.65 -45.70 -27.01
CA ASN A 37 6.45 -46.59 -28.16
C ASN A 37 5.21 -46.12 -28.95
N ASN A 38 5.46 -45.31 -29.98
CA ASN A 38 4.49 -44.84 -30.98
C ASN A 38 3.24 -44.12 -30.43
N THR A 39 3.32 -42.79 -30.30
CA THR A 39 2.24 -41.97 -29.70
C THR A 39 1.79 -40.85 -30.63
N ASN A 40 0.53 -40.90 -31.07
CA ASN A 40 -0.18 -39.74 -31.60
C ASN A 40 -1.04 -39.16 -30.47
N ASN A 41 -0.69 -37.96 -29.98
CA ASN A 41 -1.45 -37.14 -29.02
C ASN A 41 -1.44 -37.54 -27.53
N ASP A 42 -0.46 -38.31 -27.07
CA ASP A 42 -0.36 -38.67 -25.65
C ASP A 42 -0.06 -37.44 -24.77
N ARG A 43 -0.68 -37.42 -23.57
CA ARG A 43 -0.55 -36.36 -22.57
C ARG A 43 -0.03 -36.93 -21.27
N ILE A 44 0.87 -36.19 -20.63
CA ILE A 44 1.41 -36.55 -19.32
C ILE A 44 0.90 -35.54 -18.32
N GLN A 45 0.13 -36.01 -17.33
CA GLN A 45 -0.32 -35.18 -16.22
C GLN A 45 0.64 -35.35 -15.05
N ILE A 46 1.24 -34.25 -14.63
CA ILE A 46 2.09 -34.17 -13.46
C ILE A 46 1.31 -33.44 -12.38
N GLU A 47 1.08 -34.10 -11.25
CA GLU A 47 0.42 -33.51 -10.09
C GLU A 47 1.45 -33.25 -8.98
N ARG A 48 1.59 -31.98 -8.60
CA ARG A 48 2.51 -31.54 -7.54
C ARG A 48 1.84 -30.43 -6.74
N ASP A 49 1.80 -30.59 -5.42
CA ASP A 49 1.25 -29.61 -4.47
C ASP A 49 -0.18 -29.16 -4.81
N GLY A 50 -1.04 -30.10 -5.24
CA GLY A 50 -2.43 -29.83 -5.61
C GLY A 50 -2.63 -29.13 -6.96
N LYS A 51 -1.54 -28.85 -7.71
CA LYS A 51 -1.60 -28.32 -9.08
C LYS A 51 -1.30 -29.43 -10.08
N SER A 52 -2.07 -29.46 -11.17
CA SER A 52 -1.86 -30.36 -12.31
C SER A 52 -1.20 -29.62 -13.48
N TYR A 53 -0.14 -30.20 -14.02
CA TYR A 53 0.58 -29.72 -15.20
C TYR A 53 0.43 -30.74 -16.31
N PHE A 54 0.20 -30.31 -17.55
CA PHE A 54 0.06 -31.19 -18.70
C PHE A 54 1.20 -30.95 -19.69
N ILE A 55 1.90 -32.02 -20.05
CA ILE A 55 2.84 -32.02 -21.18
C ILE A 55 2.15 -32.72 -22.34
N THR A 56 2.06 -32.05 -23.48
CA THR A 56 1.52 -32.64 -24.72
C THR A 56 2.67 -32.93 -25.66
N ILE A 57 2.82 -34.19 -26.06
CA ILE A 57 3.85 -34.61 -27.01
C ILE A 57 3.22 -34.55 -28.41
N LYS A 58 3.57 -33.54 -29.21
CA LYS A 58 2.89 -33.26 -30.49
C LYS A 58 3.31 -34.18 -31.64
N LYS A 59 4.58 -34.60 -31.71
CA LYS A 59 5.09 -35.54 -32.71
C LYS A 59 6.52 -35.96 -32.35
N VAL A 60 6.79 -37.25 -32.32
CA VAL A 60 8.15 -37.80 -32.25
C VAL A 60 8.42 -38.50 -33.60
N PRO A 61 9.46 -38.13 -34.35
CA PRO A 61 9.77 -38.79 -35.62
C PRO A 61 10.15 -40.27 -35.38
N LEU A 62 9.55 -41.18 -36.16
CA LEU A 62 9.63 -42.64 -35.99
C LEU A 62 11.05 -43.24 -36.13
N ASN A 63 12.00 -42.51 -36.72
CA ASN A 63 13.32 -43.03 -37.05
C ASN A 63 14.44 -42.55 -36.11
N GLU A 64 14.12 -41.80 -35.05
CA GLU A 64 15.11 -41.32 -34.08
C GLU A 64 14.88 -41.99 -32.73
N GLN A 65 15.69 -43.02 -32.43
CA GLN A 65 15.89 -43.45 -31.05
C GLN A 65 16.66 -42.33 -30.31
N GLY A 66 15.96 -41.59 -29.46
CA GLY A 66 16.54 -40.46 -28.73
C GLY A 66 15.88 -40.26 -27.37
N SER A 67 16.65 -39.76 -26.42
CA SER A 67 16.13 -39.33 -25.11
C SER A 67 15.76 -37.86 -25.16
N TYR A 68 14.49 -37.54 -24.92
CA TYR A 68 14.00 -36.16 -24.86
C TYR A 68 13.94 -35.70 -23.41
N THR A 69 14.81 -34.76 -23.03
CA THR A 69 14.75 -34.14 -21.71
C THR A 69 13.88 -32.88 -21.77
N ALA A 70 12.63 -32.98 -21.33
CA ALA A 70 11.79 -31.80 -21.11
C ALA A 70 12.17 -31.16 -19.77
N LYS A 71 13.01 -30.12 -19.80
CA LYS A 71 13.31 -29.34 -18.60
C LYS A 71 12.11 -28.44 -18.30
N ILE A 72 11.19 -28.94 -17.46
CA ILE A 72 10.19 -28.09 -16.83
C ILE A 72 10.96 -27.23 -15.82
N SER A 73 11.49 -26.12 -16.32
CA SER A 73 11.74 -24.97 -15.48
C SER A 73 10.36 -24.62 -14.92
N THR A 74 10.05 -25.09 -13.70
CA THR A 74 9.19 -24.28 -12.85
C THR A 74 9.96 -22.98 -12.74
N HIS A 75 9.70 -22.06 -13.65
CA HIS A 75 10.00 -20.67 -13.45
C HIS A 75 9.16 -20.38 -12.21
N LYS A 76 9.72 -20.62 -11.01
CA LYS A 76 9.48 -19.76 -9.88
C LYS A 76 9.68 -18.43 -10.54
N ILE A 77 8.58 -17.74 -10.82
CA ILE A 77 8.60 -16.33 -11.19
C ILE A 77 9.42 -15.79 -10.04
N GLN A 78 10.70 -15.59 -10.29
CA GLN A 78 11.64 -15.14 -9.29
C GLN A 78 11.12 -13.74 -9.11
N ILE A 79 10.29 -13.58 -8.08
CA ILE A 79 9.56 -12.34 -7.81
C ILE A 79 10.66 -11.31 -7.83
N SER A 80 10.70 -10.53 -8.91
CA SER A 80 11.76 -9.57 -9.12
C SER A 80 11.82 -8.76 -7.85
N SER A 81 13.01 -8.57 -7.29
CA SER A 81 13.23 -7.77 -6.08
C SER A 81 12.50 -6.42 -6.18
N GLN A 82 12.33 -5.91 -7.40
CA GLN A 82 11.51 -4.76 -7.77
C GLN A 82 10.07 -4.81 -7.25
N PHE A 83 9.35 -5.92 -7.37
CA PHE A 83 7.96 -6.02 -6.93
C PHE A 83 7.83 -5.92 -5.40
N LYS A 84 8.77 -6.52 -4.67
CA LYS A 84 8.83 -6.40 -3.19
C LYS A 84 9.13 -4.97 -2.76
N ILE A 85 10.01 -4.27 -3.49
CA ILE A 85 10.32 -2.86 -3.25
C ILE A 85 9.06 -1.98 -3.42
N VAL A 86 8.28 -2.19 -4.49
CA VAL A 86 7.03 -1.44 -4.71
C VAL A 86 6.02 -1.70 -3.59
N ALA A 87 5.84 -2.95 -3.17
CA ALA A 87 4.95 -3.30 -2.06
C ALA A 87 5.42 -2.67 -0.73
N CYS A 88 6.73 -2.66 -0.49
CA CYS A 88 7.34 -2.00 0.67
C CYS A 88 7.17 -0.47 0.65
N LEU A 89 7.27 0.17 -0.51
CA LEU A 89 7.00 1.61 -0.64
C LEU A 89 5.52 1.92 -0.37
N GLY A 90 4.61 1.04 -0.80
CA GLY A 90 3.18 1.15 -0.50
C GLY A 90 2.88 1.08 1.00
N THR A 91 3.44 0.10 1.71
CA THR A 91 3.26 -0.02 3.18
C THR A 91 3.94 1.13 3.93
N PHE A 92 5.12 1.56 3.48
CA PHE A 92 5.83 2.71 4.04
C PHE A 92 4.99 3.99 3.90
N GLY A 93 4.44 4.26 2.71
CA GLY A 93 3.56 5.39 2.46
C GLY A 93 2.30 5.36 3.32
N ALA A 94 1.64 4.19 3.41
CA ALA A 94 0.46 4.02 4.25
C ALA A 94 0.76 4.26 5.74
N THR A 95 1.90 3.75 6.23
CA THR A 95 2.33 3.91 7.62
C THR A 95 2.66 5.36 7.93
N ILE A 96 3.42 6.04 7.05
CA ILE A 96 3.71 7.48 7.20
C ILE A 96 2.41 8.29 7.26
N LEU A 97 1.47 8.02 6.36
CA LEU A 97 0.21 8.77 6.30
C LEU A 97 -0.60 8.63 7.59
N SER A 98 -0.71 7.39 8.08
CA SER A 98 -1.46 7.05 9.29
C SER A 98 -0.81 7.66 10.54
N TYR A 99 0.49 7.45 10.72
CA TYR A 99 1.23 7.98 11.87
C TYR A 99 1.37 9.51 11.83
N SER A 100 1.47 10.13 10.64
CA SER A 100 1.47 11.59 10.52
C SER A 100 0.15 12.19 11.01
N SER A 101 -0.97 11.56 10.69
CA SER A 101 -2.31 11.97 11.17
C SER A 101 -2.43 11.81 12.68
N MET A 102 -1.85 10.74 13.24
CA MET A 102 -1.79 10.52 14.69
C MET A 102 -0.92 11.57 15.38
N ILE A 103 0.27 11.88 14.86
CA ILE A 103 1.15 12.92 15.40
C ILE A 103 0.50 14.31 15.32
N GLN A 104 -0.26 14.60 14.26
CA GLN A 104 -1.06 15.83 14.19
C GLN A 104 -2.11 15.89 15.31
N ALA A 105 -2.80 14.78 15.60
CA ALA A 105 -3.75 14.72 16.71
C ALA A 105 -3.05 14.92 18.08
N ILE A 106 -1.90 14.28 18.29
CA ILE A 106 -1.08 14.43 19.52
C ILE A 106 -0.60 15.88 19.68
N SER A 107 -0.09 16.50 18.61
CA SER A 107 0.32 17.91 18.61
C SER A 107 -0.83 18.83 19.01
N ARG A 108 -2.04 18.60 18.46
CA ARG A 108 -3.24 19.37 18.83
C ARG A 108 -3.65 19.15 20.27
N PHE A 109 -3.55 17.91 20.75
CA PHE A 109 -3.77 17.58 22.15
C PHE A 109 -2.82 18.36 23.07
N PHE A 110 -1.52 18.43 22.74
CA PHE A 110 -0.55 19.22 23.50
C PHE A 110 -0.89 20.71 23.52
N ILE A 111 -1.30 21.27 22.37
CA ILE A 111 -1.64 22.70 22.27
C ILE A 111 -2.89 23.06 23.08
N ILE A 112 -3.92 22.21 23.06
CA ILE A 112 -5.22 22.53 23.65
C ILE A 112 -5.25 22.21 25.15
N ILE A 113 -4.77 21.04 25.54
CA ILE A 113 -4.92 20.53 26.91
C ILE A 113 -3.67 20.83 27.73
N LEU A 114 -2.48 20.59 27.17
CA LEU A 114 -1.21 20.78 27.87
C LEU A 114 -0.59 22.16 27.62
N TYR A 115 -1.41 23.19 27.36
CA TYR A 115 -0.94 24.54 27.03
C TYR A 115 -0.01 25.15 28.11
N LYS A 116 -0.14 24.71 29.37
CA LYS A 116 0.72 25.11 30.50
C LYS A 116 2.17 24.61 30.35
N HIS A 117 2.38 23.48 29.66
CA HIS A 117 3.71 22.89 29.49
C HIS A 117 4.41 23.44 28.23
N ARG A 118 4.97 24.65 28.34
CA ARG A 118 5.60 25.38 27.22
C ARG A 118 6.62 24.57 26.41
N ILE A 119 7.32 23.63 27.04
CA ILE A 119 8.32 22.76 26.41
C ILE A 119 7.69 21.89 25.30
N LEU A 120 6.53 21.28 25.56
CA LEU A 120 5.83 20.40 24.62
C LEU A 120 5.31 21.15 23.38
N LEU A 121 5.09 22.45 23.51
CA LEU A 121 4.61 23.31 22.42
C LEU A 121 5.75 23.85 21.54
N THR A 122 7.02 23.57 21.87
CA THR A 122 8.14 24.08 21.07
C THR A 122 8.20 23.42 19.69
N PHE A 123 8.68 24.17 18.71
CA PHE A 123 8.92 23.69 17.35
C PHE A 123 9.88 22.48 17.31
N ARG A 124 10.86 22.45 18.23
CA ARG A 124 11.84 21.36 18.36
C ARG A 124 11.16 20.03 18.68
N ILE A 125 10.21 20.01 19.61
CA ILE A 125 9.47 18.80 19.97
C ILE A 125 8.58 18.32 18.81
N HIS A 126 7.94 19.23 18.08
CA HIS A 126 7.13 18.88 16.92
C HIS A 126 7.97 18.23 15.80
N TRP A 127 9.15 18.77 15.52
CA TRP A 127 10.09 18.16 14.59
C TRP A 127 10.56 16.78 15.05
N LEU A 128 10.89 16.65 16.34
CA LEU A 128 11.31 15.37 16.90
C LEU A 128 10.21 14.31 16.78
N MET A 129 8.95 14.66 17.04
CA MET A 129 7.81 13.74 16.83
C MET A 129 7.67 13.30 15.37
N ILE A 130 7.88 14.20 14.41
CA ILE A 130 7.84 13.87 12.97
C ILE A 130 8.99 12.92 12.61
N ILE A 131 10.21 13.21 13.07
CA ILE A 131 11.36 12.34 12.79
C ILE A 131 11.15 10.93 13.37
N ILE A 132 10.66 10.85 14.61
CA ILE A 132 10.35 9.56 15.25
C ILE A 132 9.29 8.80 14.46
N SER A 133 8.22 9.46 13.98
CA SER A 133 7.18 8.76 13.22
C SER A 133 7.69 8.22 11.87
N TRP A 134 8.63 8.91 11.24
CA TRP A 134 9.29 8.45 10.02
C TRP A 134 10.20 7.26 10.28
N ILE A 135 10.96 7.29 11.39
CA ILE A 135 11.81 6.17 11.81
C ILE A 135 10.94 4.94 12.10
N ILE A 136 9.86 5.08 12.88
CA ILE A 136 8.93 3.99 13.17
C ILE A 136 8.34 3.42 11.87
N SER A 137 7.90 4.28 10.95
CA SER A 137 7.35 3.85 9.66
C SER A 137 8.38 3.10 8.82
N SER A 138 9.64 3.55 8.83
CA SER A 138 10.74 2.91 8.12
C SER A 138 11.06 1.53 8.70
N ILE A 139 11.07 1.40 10.04
CA ILE A 139 11.31 0.13 10.74
C ILE A 139 10.20 -0.87 10.42
N ILE A 140 8.93 -0.45 10.48
CA ILE A 140 7.79 -1.31 10.14
C ILE A 140 7.92 -1.81 8.70
N ALA A 141 8.10 -0.92 7.72
CA ALA A 141 8.22 -1.31 6.32
C ALA A 141 9.44 -2.22 6.05
N SER A 142 10.60 -1.88 6.64
CA SER A 142 11.83 -2.66 6.50
C SER A 142 11.71 -4.05 7.11
N SER A 143 11.07 -4.18 8.28
CA SER A 143 10.84 -5.47 8.92
C SER A 143 10.00 -6.41 8.05
N LEU A 144 8.98 -5.86 7.36
CA LEU A 144 8.17 -6.60 6.39
C LEU A 144 8.98 -6.96 5.14
N LEU A 145 9.87 -6.08 4.68
CA LEU A 145 10.70 -6.35 3.51
C LEU A 145 11.70 -7.49 3.73
N ILE A 146 12.32 -7.54 4.92
CA ILE A 146 13.27 -8.59 5.31
C ILE A 146 12.56 -9.94 5.46
N SER A 147 11.29 -9.93 5.89
CA SER A 147 10.50 -11.16 6.01
C SER A 147 10.22 -11.77 4.64
N SER A 148 10.78 -12.96 4.39
CA SER A 148 10.53 -13.75 3.18
C SER A 148 9.08 -14.17 3.04
N VAL A 149 8.33 -14.16 4.15
CA VAL A 149 6.92 -14.57 4.21
C VAL A 149 5.97 -13.39 4.02
N ALA A 150 6.35 -12.17 4.40
CA ALA A 150 5.44 -11.02 4.40
C ALA A 150 5.00 -10.59 3.00
N TYR A 151 5.94 -10.39 2.06
CA TYR A 151 5.60 -10.02 0.68
C TYR A 151 5.65 -11.22 -0.24
N GLN A 152 4.50 -11.56 -0.81
CA GLN A 152 4.37 -12.64 -1.78
C GLN A 152 3.70 -12.14 -3.05
N TYR A 153 4.13 -12.70 -4.18
CA TYR A 153 3.47 -12.48 -5.45
C TYR A 153 2.27 -13.40 -5.53
N GLU A 154 1.14 -12.83 -5.91
CA GLU A 154 -0.08 -13.59 -6.11
C GLU A 154 -0.36 -13.76 -7.60
N ASP A 155 -0.37 -15.02 -8.03
CA ASP A 155 -0.54 -15.38 -9.43
C ASP A 155 -1.87 -14.87 -10.01
N GLU A 156 -2.93 -14.85 -9.18
CA GLU A 156 -4.28 -14.42 -9.58
C GLU A 156 -4.38 -12.91 -9.83
N SER A 157 -3.84 -12.10 -8.91
CA SER A 157 -3.92 -10.64 -8.99
C SER A 157 -2.78 -10.04 -9.83
N ARG A 158 -1.71 -10.80 -10.07
CA ARG A 158 -0.45 -10.34 -10.67
C ARG A 158 0.21 -9.17 -9.93
N VAL A 159 -0.07 -9.05 -8.64
CA VAL A 159 0.50 -8.01 -7.77
C VAL A 159 1.29 -8.66 -6.64
N CYS A 160 2.39 -8.03 -6.24
CA CYS A 160 3.08 -8.37 -5.00
C CYS A 160 2.47 -7.56 -3.86
N THR A 161 1.85 -8.25 -2.91
CA THR A 161 1.17 -7.62 -1.78
C THR A 161 1.63 -8.26 -0.48
N LEU A 162 1.20 -7.68 0.64
CA LEU A 162 1.28 -8.35 1.93
C LEU A 162 0.50 -9.68 1.82
N THR A 163 1.15 -10.79 2.17
CA THR A 163 0.65 -12.13 1.85
C THR A 163 -0.68 -12.41 2.53
N ARG A 164 -1.62 -12.96 1.76
CA ARG A 164 -2.85 -13.55 2.30
C ARG A 164 -2.61 -14.90 2.97
N LYS A 165 -1.51 -15.58 2.61
CA LYS A 165 -1.21 -16.95 3.09
C LYS A 165 -0.85 -16.97 4.57
N ASN A 166 -0.25 -15.90 5.06
CA ASN A 166 0.04 -15.75 6.48
C ASN A 166 -0.89 -14.71 7.11
N PHE A 167 -2.05 -15.20 7.55
CA PHE A 167 -3.08 -14.39 8.20
C PHE A 167 -2.53 -13.57 9.37
N LEU A 168 -1.67 -14.15 10.21
CA LEU A 168 -1.14 -13.47 11.40
C LEU A 168 -0.35 -12.22 11.04
N ILE A 169 0.55 -12.30 10.06
CA ILE A 169 1.35 -11.15 9.63
C ILE A 169 0.44 -10.08 9.02
N SER A 170 -0.47 -10.47 8.11
CA SER A 170 -1.38 -9.52 7.46
C SER A 170 -2.30 -8.81 8.46
N PHE A 171 -2.83 -9.56 9.42
CA PHE A 171 -3.70 -9.04 10.47
C PHE A 171 -2.96 -8.11 11.43
N LEU A 172 -1.78 -8.50 11.91
CA LEU A 172 -0.96 -7.64 12.79
C LEU A 172 -0.51 -6.36 12.10
N SER A 173 -0.08 -6.44 10.83
CA SER A 173 0.25 -5.25 10.05
C SER A 173 -0.97 -4.33 9.88
N SER A 174 -2.15 -4.89 9.65
CA SER A 174 -3.40 -4.11 9.57
C SER A 174 -3.72 -3.43 10.90
N ILE A 175 -3.54 -4.12 12.03
CA ILE A 175 -3.74 -3.52 13.36
C ILE A 175 -2.78 -2.34 13.58
N ILE A 176 -1.49 -2.56 13.33
CA ILE A 176 -0.44 -1.56 13.61
C ILE A 176 -0.57 -0.35 12.67
N ILE A 177 -0.77 -0.58 11.38
CA ILE A 177 -0.79 0.49 10.38
C ILE A 177 -2.11 1.27 10.44
N PHE A 178 -3.22 0.60 10.74
CA PHE A 178 -4.54 1.16 10.53
C PHE A 178 -5.37 1.28 11.83
N ILE A 179 -5.63 0.18 12.53
CA ILE A 179 -6.53 0.20 13.71
C ILE A 179 -5.95 1.04 14.85
N PHE A 180 -4.66 0.83 15.18
CA PHE A 180 -4.02 1.52 16.29
C PHE A 180 -4.03 3.05 16.11
N PRO A 181 -3.57 3.63 14.98
CA PRO A 181 -3.64 5.07 14.75
C PRO A 181 -5.07 5.62 14.75
N MET A 182 -6.04 4.88 14.18
CA MET A 182 -7.44 5.31 14.16
C MET A 182 -8.05 5.39 15.56
N ILE A 183 -7.79 4.39 16.42
CA ILE A 183 -8.25 4.38 17.81
C ILE A 183 -7.59 5.54 18.58
N THR A 184 -6.27 5.70 18.46
CA THR A 184 -5.54 6.78 19.13
C THR A 184 -6.08 8.16 18.72
N ILE A 185 -6.29 8.40 17.42
CA ILE A 185 -6.85 9.65 16.92
C ILE A 185 -8.26 9.89 17.49
N THR A 186 -9.10 8.85 17.50
CA THR A 186 -10.47 8.94 18.02
C THR A 186 -10.49 9.28 19.51
N ILE A 187 -9.66 8.62 20.31
CA ILE A 187 -9.53 8.89 21.75
C ILE A 187 -9.03 10.33 21.99
N LEU A 188 -7.93 10.72 21.35
CA LEU A 188 -7.35 12.06 21.52
C LEU A 188 -8.36 13.16 21.19
N TYR A 189 -9.09 13.01 20.09
CA TYR A 189 -10.09 13.99 19.71
C TYR A 189 -11.35 13.94 20.56
N GLY A 190 -11.76 12.77 21.05
CA GLY A 190 -12.81 12.65 22.05
C GLY A 190 -12.49 13.47 23.31
N ILE A 191 -11.26 13.35 23.81
CA ILE A 191 -10.78 14.12 24.97
C ILE A 191 -10.75 15.62 24.66
N ILE A 192 -10.25 16.03 23.49
CA ILE A 192 -10.21 17.44 23.07
C ILE A 192 -11.63 18.05 23.01
N ILE A 193 -12.59 17.35 22.39
CA ILE A 193 -13.98 17.83 22.29
C ILE A 193 -14.60 17.97 23.68
N TRP A 194 -14.42 16.95 24.52
CA TRP A 194 -14.93 16.95 25.89
C TRP A 194 -14.38 18.15 26.68
N HIS A 195 -13.07 18.39 26.61
CA HIS A 195 -12.42 19.53 27.24
C HIS A 195 -12.96 20.88 26.72
N ILE A 196 -13.10 21.05 25.39
CA ILE A 196 -13.65 22.28 24.81
C ILE A 196 -15.10 22.52 25.26
N LYS A 197 -15.93 21.47 25.33
CA LYS A 197 -17.32 21.58 25.80
C LYS A 197 -17.39 22.03 27.25
N GLN A 198 -16.55 21.48 28.13
CA GLN A 198 -16.52 21.91 29.53
C GLN A 198 -16.13 23.37 29.69
N HIS A 199 -15.11 23.86 28.96
CA HIS A 199 -14.67 25.25 29.08
C HIS A 199 -15.62 26.28 28.46
N LYS A 200 -16.43 25.90 27.45
CA LYS A 200 -17.45 26.81 26.88
C LYS A 200 -18.53 27.20 27.88
N HIS A 201 -18.89 26.29 28.81
CA HIS A 201 -19.87 26.60 29.85
C HIS A 201 -19.37 27.64 30.85
N ILE A 202 -18.05 27.82 30.99
CA ILE A 202 -17.46 28.63 32.06
C ILE A 202 -17.08 30.05 31.57
N ASN A 203 -16.84 30.27 30.27
CA ASN A 203 -16.34 31.56 29.77
C ASN A 203 -16.89 31.95 28.38
N LEU A 204 -18.09 32.56 28.35
CA LEU A 204 -18.73 33.02 27.11
C LEU A 204 -18.09 34.29 26.48
N GLY A 205 -17.23 35.03 27.19
CA GLY A 205 -16.79 36.37 26.75
C GLY A 205 -15.34 36.54 26.27
N SER A 206 -14.51 35.49 26.23
CA SER A 206 -13.05 35.69 26.04
C SER A 206 -12.56 35.56 24.59
N THR A 207 -11.47 36.26 24.26
CA THR A 207 -10.64 36.11 23.05
C THR A 207 -10.24 34.66 22.74
N ASN A 208 -10.33 33.76 23.71
CA ASN A 208 -10.12 32.32 23.52
C ASN A 208 -11.22 31.66 22.66
N ALA A 209 -12.42 32.25 22.57
CA ALA A 209 -13.52 31.72 21.76
C ALA A 209 -13.17 31.71 20.26
N SER A 210 -12.55 32.79 19.76
CA SER A 210 -12.10 32.88 18.35
C SER A 210 -10.99 31.87 18.04
N ARG A 211 -10.00 31.71 18.94
CA ARG A 211 -8.97 30.68 18.81
C ARG A 211 -9.56 29.27 18.83
N ALA A 212 -10.51 29.01 19.72
CA ALA A 212 -11.21 27.73 19.80
C ALA A 212 -12.00 27.43 18.52
N GLN A 213 -12.66 28.43 17.92
CA GLN A 213 -13.40 28.28 16.67
C GLN A 213 -12.47 27.92 15.49
N ARG A 214 -11.32 28.61 15.37
CA ARG A 214 -10.29 28.27 14.37
C ARG A 214 -9.77 26.84 14.55
N ASN A 215 -9.47 26.45 15.80
CA ASN A 215 -9.02 25.10 16.12
C ASN A 215 -10.10 24.04 15.79
N THR A 216 -11.37 24.38 15.97
CA THR A 216 -12.51 23.50 15.64
C THR A 216 -12.63 23.29 14.13
N LYS A 217 -12.40 24.32 13.29
CA LYS A 217 -12.40 24.16 11.82
C LYS A 217 -11.29 23.22 11.37
N VAL A 218 -10.06 23.44 11.87
CA VAL A 218 -8.92 22.56 11.54
C VAL A 218 -9.16 21.14 12.04
N PHE A 219 -9.73 20.99 13.24
CA PHE A 219 -10.14 19.70 13.77
C PHE A 219 -11.10 18.97 12.84
N LYS A 220 -12.19 19.64 12.41
CA LYS A 220 -13.19 19.04 11.50
C LYS A 220 -12.52 18.52 10.23
N ASN A 221 -11.57 19.26 9.67
CA ASN A 221 -10.86 18.85 8.46
C ASN A 221 -9.98 17.61 8.69
N ILE A 222 -9.22 17.57 9.80
CA ILE A 222 -8.38 16.41 10.13
C ILE A 222 -9.25 15.19 10.42
N PHE A 223 -10.36 15.36 11.15
CA PHE A 223 -11.28 14.27 11.44
C PHE A 223 -11.89 13.70 10.15
N ILE A 224 -12.39 14.54 9.24
CA ILE A 224 -12.89 14.10 7.93
C ILE A 224 -11.81 13.32 7.17
N PHE A 225 -10.59 13.83 7.13
CA PHE A 225 -9.47 13.17 6.45
C PHE A 225 -9.18 11.78 7.05
N THR A 226 -9.08 11.69 8.38
CA THR A 226 -8.87 10.43 9.08
C THR A 226 -10.04 9.47 8.87
N SER A 227 -11.28 9.96 8.87
CA SER A 227 -12.46 9.13 8.59
C SER A 227 -12.47 8.58 7.16
N ILE A 228 -12.07 9.37 6.16
CA ILE A 228 -11.97 8.92 4.76
C ILE A 228 -10.96 7.78 4.64
N LEU A 229 -9.77 7.95 5.23
CA LEU A 229 -8.75 6.88 5.27
C LEU A 229 -9.25 5.67 6.04
N GLY A 230 -9.92 5.91 7.16
CA GLY A 230 -10.63 4.93 7.96
C GLY A 230 -11.55 4.05 7.12
N ILE A 231 -12.54 4.67 6.49
CA ILE A 231 -13.53 3.96 5.67
C ILE A 231 -12.87 3.24 4.49
N GLY A 232 -11.84 3.83 3.87
CA GLY A 232 -11.09 3.20 2.78
C GLY A 232 -10.32 1.94 3.18
N GLY A 233 -9.86 1.84 4.44
CA GLY A 233 -9.13 0.68 4.95
C GLY A 233 -10.01 -0.49 5.42
N ILE A 234 -11.29 -0.24 5.74
CA ILE A 234 -12.21 -1.26 6.26
C ILE A 234 -12.40 -2.44 5.30
N PRO A 235 -12.61 -2.26 3.98
CA PRO A 235 -12.74 -3.37 3.04
C PRO A 235 -11.55 -4.34 3.05
N TYR A 236 -10.33 -3.81 3.18
CA TYR A 236 -9.12 -4.62 3.26
C TYR A 236 -9.06 -5.44 4.56
N LEU A 237 -9.46 -4.84 5.68
CA LEU A 237 -9.49 -5.50 6.97
C LEU A 237 -10.55 -6.61 7.01
N ILE A 238 -11.75 -6.33 6.47
CA ILE A 238 -12.82 -7.33 6.29
C ILE A 238 -12.31 -8.47 5.41
N SER A 239 -11.68 -8.16 4.28
CA SER A 239 -11.13 -9.18 3.38
C SER A 239 -10.08 -10.03 4.09
N THR A 240 -9.21 -9.43 4.89
CA THR A 240 -8.20 -10.18 5.66
C THR A 240 -8.83 -11.13 6.68
N ILE A 241 -9.87 -10.70 7.40
CA ILE A 241 -10.60 -11.52 8.38
C ILE A 241 -11.38 -12.63 7.67
N VAL A 242 -12.16 -12.31 6.65
CA VAL A 242 -12.99 -13.28 5.94
C VAL A 242 -12.11 -14.33 5.24
N ASN A 243 -10.93 -13.97 4.74
CA ASN A 243 -9.99 -14.90 4.12
C ASN A 243 -9.44 -15.95 5.09
N ARG A 244 -9.54 -15.73 6.41
CA ARG A 244 -9.25 -16.75 7.42
C ARG A 244 -10.32 -17.83 7.47
N ILE A 245 -11.56 -17.48 7.17
CA ILE A 245 -12.74 -18.35 7.28
C ILE A 245 -13.00 -19.04 5.94
N VAL A 246 -13.05 -18.25 4.85
CA VAL A 246 -13.34 -18.70 3.50
C VAL A 246 -12.32 -18.08 2.55
N PRO A 247 -11.67 -18.86 1.66
CA PRO A 247 -10.74 -18.30 0.69
C PRO A 247 -11.46 -17.28 -0.19
N ILE A 248 -11.04 -16.02 -0.10
CA ILE A 248 -11.69 -14.91 -0.81
C ILE A 248 -11.15 -14.86 -2.24
N PRO A 249 -12.03 -14.68 -3.24
CA PRO A 249 -11.60 -14.51 -4.62
C PRO A 249 -10.82 -13.21 -4.81
N TRP A 250 -9.80 -13.25 -5.68
CA TRP A 250 -8.92 -12.10 -5.97
C TRP A 250 -9.63 -10.75 -6.20
N PRO A 251 -10.81 -10.65 -6.87
CA PRO A 251 -11.42 -9.36 -7.18
C PRO A 251 -11.77 -8.55 -5.94
N LEU A 252 -12.17 -9.20 -4.84
CA LEU A 252 -12.52 -8.51 -3.58
C LEU A 252 -11.31 -7.82 -2.94
N TYR A 253 -10.13 -8.42 -3.08
CA TYR A 253 -8.87 -7.80 -2.63
C TYR A 253 -8.46 -6.64 -3.53
N SER A 254 -8.57 -6.80 -4.85
CA SER A 254 -8.31 -5.71 -5.79
C SER A 254 -9.24 -4.52 -5.55
N ILE A 255 -10.52 -4.77 -5.27
CA ILE A 255 -11.47 -3.74 -4.85
C ILE A 255 -11.00 -3.08 -3.56
N SER A 256 -10.57 -3.85 -2.56
CA SER A 256 -10.05 -3.28 -1.30
C SER A 256 -8.84 -2.35 -1.52
N PHE A 257 -7.90 -2.71 -2.40
CA PHE A 257 -6.80 -1.82 -2.76
C PHE A 257 -7.28 -0.56 -3.49
N LEU A 258 -8.26 -0.69 -4.37
CA LEU A 258 -8.88 0.45 -5.05
C LEU A 258 -9.52 1.41 -4.04
N PHE A 259 -10.21 0.90 -3.01
CA PHE A 259 -10.75 1.72 -1.94
C PHE A 259 -9.67 2.49 -1.18
N ILE A 260 -8.55 1.86 -0.84
CA ILE A 260 -7.42 2.54 -0.17
C ILE A 260 -6.82 3.62 -1.09
N ALA A 261 -6.61 3.31 -2.37
CA ALA A 261 -6.06 4.26 -3.35
C ALA A 261 -6.99 5.46 -3.56
N CYS A 262 -8.28 5.22 -3.74
CA CYS A 262 -9.30 6.27 -3.85
C CYS A 262 -9.38 7.10 -2.57
N ALA A 263 -9.37 6.48 -1.39
CA ALA A 263 -9.37 7.21 -0.12
C ALA A 263 -8.15 8.11 0.04
N SER A 264 -6.96 7.65 -0.38
CA SER A 264 -5.74 8.45 -0.40
C SER A 264 -5.83 9.64 -1.37
N ALA A 265 -6.36 9.41 -2.57
CA ALA A 265 -6.56 10.47 -3.58
C ALA A 265 -7.59 11.51 -3.11
N ILE A 266 -8.73 11.07 -2.59
CA ILE A 266 -9.78 11.93 -2.02
C ILE A 266 -9.23 12.68 -0.81
N GLY A 267 -8.44 12.03 0.05
CA GLY A 267 -7.81 12.68 1.19
C GLY A 267 -6.84 13.79 0.76
N SER A 268 -6.02 13.54 -0.26
CA SER A 268 -5.12 14.55 -0.83
C SER A 268 -5.90 15.73 -1.43
N LEU A 269 -6.99 15.46 -2.14
CA LEU A 269 -7.89 16.48 -2.66
C LEU A 269 -8.57 17.27 -1.52
N ALA A 270 -9.01 16.60 -0.46
CA ALA A 270 -9.61 17.24 0.71
C ALA A 270 -8.62 18.18 1.40
N ILE A 271 -7.35 17.80 1.55
CA ILE A 271 -6.30 18.69 2.10
C ILE A 271 -6.13 19.93 1.22
N LEU A 272 -6.07 19.75 -0.11
CA LEU A 272 -5.94 20.86 -1.05
C LEU A 272 -7.12 21.83 -0.98
N LEU A 273 -8.35 21.32 -0.84
CA LEU A 273 -9.57 22.12 -0.82
C LEU A 273 -9.85 22.77 0.54
N THR A 274 -9.47 22.11 1.65
CA THR A 274 -9.79 22.59 2.99
C THR A 274 -8.78 23.57 3.57
N ASN A 275 -7.56 23.62 3.01
CA ASN A 275 -6.53 24.56 3.42
C ASN A 275 -6.54 25.81 2.54
N GLU A 276 -7.17 26.88 3.04
CA GLU A 276 -7.28 28.17 2.34
C GLU A 276 -5.91 28.72 1.92
N GLN A 277 -4.87 28.56 2.74
CA GLN A 277 -3.52 29.04 2.39
C GLN A 277 -2.95 28.25 1.21
N THR A 278 -3.12 26.92 1.22
CA THR A 278 -2.69 26.08 0.08
C THR A 278 -3.46 26.44 -1.17
N LYS A 279 -4.77 26.67 -1.06
CA LYS A 279 -5.64 27.09 -2.15
C LYS A 279 -5.23 28.44 -2.71
N GLU A 280 -4.96 29.44 -1.88
CA GLU A 280 -4.48 30.76 -2.29
C GLU A 280 -3.16 30.67 -3.05
N ILE A 281 -2.18 29.92 -2.51
CA ILE A 281 -0.88 29.70 -3.16
C ILE A 281 -1.05 28.97 -4.51
N PHE A 282 -1.92 27.97 -4.56
CA PHE A 282 -2.19 27.19 -5.76
C PHE A 282 -2.88 28.04 -6.83
N CYS A 283 -3.93 28.80 -6.46
CA CYS A 283 -4.63 29.73 -7.33
C CYS A 283 -3.69 30.84 -7.83
N ALA A 284 -2.84 31.41 -6.96
CA ALA A 284 -1.86 32.41 -7.36
C ALA A 284 -0.86 31.86 -8.39
N LYS A 285 -0.37 30.63 -8.22
CA LYS A 285 0.50 29.96 -9.20
C LYS A 285 -0.21 29.65 -10.52
N LEU A 286 -1.45 29.19 -10.47
CA LEU A 286 -2.27 28.91 -11.65
C LEU A 286 -2.57 30.17 -12.46
N HIS A 287 -3.02 31.23 -11.79
CA HIS A 287 -3.30 32.52 -12.42
C HIS A 287 -2.02 33.14 -13.02
N CYS A 288 -0.88 33.04 -12.33
CA CYS A 288 0.40 33.47 -12.87
C CYS A 288 0.79 32.68 -14.14
N ARG A 289 0.60 31.36 -14.16
CA ARG A 289 0.84 30.53 -15.36
C ARG A 289 -0.09 30.88 -16.52
N GLN A 290 -1.36 31.16 -16.24
CA GLN A 290 -2.32 31.59 -17.26
C GLN A 290 -1.92 32.95 -17.85
N LEU A 291 -1.55 33.92 -17.02
CA LEU A 291 -1.07 35.24 -17.46
C LEU A 291 0.21 35.14 -18.31
N ILE A 292 1.14 34.23 -17.96
CA ILE A 292 2.34 33.97 -18.78
C ILE A 292 1.93 33.38 -20.14
N ARG A 293 1.01 32.41 -20.16
CA ARG A 293 0.50 31.80 -21.40
C ARG A 293 -0.21 32.79 -22.31
N THR A 294 -0.95 33.75 -21.77
CA THR A 294 -1.68 34.75 -22.57
C THR A 294 -0.81 35.91 -23.05
N GLY A 295 0.51 35.89 -22.79
CA GLY A 295 1.44 36.94 -23.23
C GLY A 295 1.26 38.30 -22.54
N GLN A 296 0.24 38.46 -21.68
CA GLN A 296 -0.04 39.71 -20.96
C GLN A 296 1.04 40.08 -19.93
N VAL A 297 1.90 39.14 -19.53
CA VAL A 297 2.96 39.39 -18.52
C VAL A 297 4.09 40.26 -19.06
N ARG A 298 4.31 40.31 -20.39
CA ARG A 298 5.40 41.14 -20.95
C ARG A 298 5.18 42.64 -20.70
N ASN A 299 3.93 43.12 -20.77
CA ASN A 299 3.61 44.53 -20.54
C ASN A 299 3.37 44.88 -19.06
N LYS A 300 2.74 43.99 -18.26
CA LYS A 300 2.46 44.27 -16.84
C LYS A 300 3.69 44.13 -15.92
N LYS A 301 4.65 43.25 -16.24
CA LYS A 301 5.87 43.09 -15.42
C LYS A 301 6.84 44.27 -15.63
N LEU A 302 6.90 44.84 -16.83
CA LEU A 302 7.61 46.11 -17.09
C LEU A 302 6.97 47.28 -16.33
N ALA A 303 5.63 47.35 -16.31
CA ALA A 303 4.90 48.41 -15.58
C ALA A 303 5.07 48.33 -14.05
N ARG A 304 5.11 47.13 -13.46
CA ARG A 304 5.37 46.96 -12.01
C ARG A 304 6.83 47.18 -11.61
N ILE A 305 7.79 46.79 -12.44
CA ILE A 305 9.22 47.05 -12.16
C ILE A 305 9.49 48.56 -12.18
N ASN A 306 8.86 49.32 -13.09
CA ASN A 306 8.98 50.78 -13.13
C ASN A 306 8.29 51.49 -11.94
N GLN A 307 7.29 50.87 -11.29
CA GLN A 307 6.66 51.45 -10.08
C GLN A 307 7.41 51.15 -8.78
N ILE A 308 8.23 50.10 -8.73
CA ILE A 308 8.95 49.69 -7.51
C ILE A 308 10.39 50.27 -7.49
N MET A 309 10.97 50.58 -8.65
CA MET A 309 12.33 51.14 -8.78
C MET A 309 12.60 52.52 -8.15
N PRO A 310 11.66 53.47 -7.97
CA PRO A 310 11.99 54.74 -7.30
C PRO A 310 12.19 54.60 -5.77
N TYR A 311 11.83 53.46 -5.17
CA TYR A 311 12.00 53.23 -3.73
C TYR A 311 13.33 52.59 -3.32
N TYR A 312 14.13 52.11 -4.29
CA TYR A 312 15.41 51.43 -4.01
C TYR A 312 16.65 52.30 -4.26
N ASN A 313 16.47 53.57 -4.65
CA ASN A 313 17.57 54.50 -4.97
C ASN A 313 17.71 55.65 -3.94
N LYS A 314 17.20 55.45 -2.72
CA LYS A 314 17.28 56.43 -1.61
C LYS A 314 17.68 55.82 -0.26
N ALA A 315 18.25 54.61 -0.26
CA ALA A 315 18.93 54.01 0.89
C ALA A 315 20.38 53.72 0.47
#